data_AF-A0A0G0N9N7-F1
#
_entry.id   AF-A0A0G0N9N7-F1
#
_cell.length_a   1.000
_cell.length_b   1.000
_cell.length_c   1.000
_cell.angle_alpha   90.00
_cell.angle_beta   90.00
_cell.angle_gamma   90.00
#
_symmetry.space_group_name_H-M   'P 1'
#
loop_
_entity.id
_entity.type
_entity.pdbx_description
1 polymer ?
#
loop_
_entity_poly.entity_id
_entity_poly.type
_entity_poly.pdbx_seq_one_letter_code
_entity_poly.pdbx_strand_id
1 'polypeptide(L)'
;MSGSLKRRNEMESNSAQVSNAGLSLFKFTPKQLAITSLSMALSIFIYAWFFGLWFSFLLVVMMLVHEMGHVFAYRIKKMESSPPVFVPFLGAFITSPDLESDREKEAFVGYGGPFLGTIGALALFGLWVFLPSHPSVLLLASFFATFMNLFNLTPIRPLDGGRITQIISDQSMYVGALVLIGFTTLTNSPILWLGWVFFLGSAKMEMRLKIRFGIVVQALMLLHILALWYFGASITSNWLAFIIFVTLINLTRYRRYAFLKDMLKHKEELSKETVKEYETALVQIIPELPKALIKTRLKWFVLYVGLLIFALLLMAIQVVIMVQRARIPLGP
;
A
#
# COMPACT_ATOMS: atom_id res chain seq x y z
N MET A 1 -39.30 18.40 -42.42
CA MET A 1 -39.73 17.74 -41.16
C MET A 1 -38.79 16.62 -40.68
N SER A 2 -37.96 15.97 -41.51
CA SER A 2 -37.12 14.84 -41.05
C SER A 2 -35.84 15.24 -40.28
N GLY A 3 -35.30 16.44 -40.51
CA GLY A 3 -34.08 16.91 -39.84
C GLY A 3 -34.24 17.28 -38.36
N SER A 4 -35.43 17.75 -37.94
CA SER A 4 -35.70 18.11 -36.54
C SER A 4 -35.96 16.87 -35.67
N LEU A 5 -36.64 15.85 -36.23
CA LEU A 5 -36.85 14.56 -35.56
C LEU A 5 -35.54 13.80 -35.35
N LYS A 6 -34.64 13.82 -36.35
CA LYS A 6 -33.33 13.16 -36.21
C LYS A 6 -32.45 13.81 -35.13
N ARG A 7 -32.44 15.15 -35.05
CA ARG A 7 -31.71 15.88 -33.98
C ARG A 7 -32.32 15.67 -32.60
N ARG A 8 -33.65 15.54 -32.50
CA ARG A 8 -34.32 15.24 -31.23
C ARG A 8 -33.96 13.84 -30.73
N ASN A 9 -33.95 12.85 -31.62
CA ASN A 9 -33.59 11.47 -31.30
C ASN A 9 -32.09 11.33 -30.95
N GLU A 10 -31.20 12.07 -31.62
CA GLU A 10 -29.77 12.13 -31.25
C GLU A 10 -29.54 12.86 -29.92
N MET A 11 -30.31 13.90 -29.61
CA MET A 11 -30.25 14.57 -28.30
C MET A 11 -30.82 13.71 -27.18
N GLU A 12 -31.88 12.94 -27.42
CA GLU A 12 -32.44 11.97 -26.46
C GLU A 12 -31.53 10.74 -26.27
N SER A 13 -30.87 10.25 -27.33
CA SER A 13 -29.91 9.16 -27.19
C SER A 13 -28.65 9.61 -26.44
N ASN A 14 -28.16 10.82 -26.72
CA ASN A 14 -27.00 11.39 -26.02
C ASN A 14 -27.35 11.78 -24.58
N SER A 15 -28.57 12.27 -24.29
CA SER A 15 -28.99 12.55 -22.92
C SER A 15 -29.22 11.27 -22.11
N ALA A 16 -29.72 10.19 -22.72
CA ALA A 16 -29.84 8.87 -22.10
C ALA A 16 -28.46 8.19 -21.92
N GLN A 17 -27.51 8.39 -22.83
CA GLN A 17 -26.15 7.88 -22.70
C GLN A 17 -25.36 8.65 -21.63
N VAL A 18 -25.62 9.96 -21.47
CA VAL A 18 -25.05 10.80 -20.41
C VAL A 18 -25.75 10.54 -19.05
N SER A 19 -27.06 10.27 -19.02
CA SER A 19 -27.77 9.91 -17.78
C SER A 19 -27.35 8.54 -17.25
N ASN A 20 -27.05 7.59 -18.14
CA ASN A 20 -26.53 6.26 -17.78
C ASN A 20 -25.04 6.27 -17.45
N ALA A 21 -24.26 7.23 -17.96
CA ALA A 21 -22.87 7.43 -17.56
C ALA A 21 -22.72 7.98 -16.13
N GLY A 22 -23.76 8.66 -15.62
CA GLY A 22 -23.79 9.24 -14.27
C GLY A 22 -24.07 8.24 -13.14
N LEU A 23 -24.52 7.01 -13.42
CA LEU A 23 -25.06 6.11 -12.38
C LEU A 23 -24.31 4.80 -12.13
N SER A 24 -23.08 4.64 -12.64
CA SER A 24 -22.30 3.44 -12.30
C SER A 24 -20.80 3.69 -12.15
N LEU A 25 -20.42 4.67 -11.33
CA LEU A 25 -19.02 4.86 -10.91
C LEU A 25 -18.46 3.63 -10.15
N PHE A 26 -19.35 2.81 -9.58
CA PHE A 26 -19.03 1.57 -8.87
C PHE A 26 -19.88 0.41 -9.37
N LYS A 27 -19.49 -0.22 -10.48
CA LYS A 27 -20.08 -1.51 -10.90
C LYS A 27 -19.50 -2.67 -10.08
N PHE A 28 -19.73 -2.67 -8.76
CA PHE A 28 -19.45 -3.83 -7.93
C PHE A 28 -20.65 -4.76 -7.89
N THR A 29 -20.40 -6.06 -8.05
CA THR A 29 -21.46 -7.06 -7.92
C THR A 29 -21.91 -7.16 -6.45
N PRO A 30 -23.16 -7.58 -6.17
CA PRO A 30 -23.61 -7.82 -4.80
C PRO A 30 -22.71 -8.81 -4.04
N LYS A 31 -22.21 -9.83 -4.74
CA LYS A 31 -21.24 -10.80 -4.19
C LYS A 31 -19.94 -10.13 -3.74
N GLN A 32 -19.40 -9.24 -4.55
CA GLN A 32 -18.19 -8.47 -4.24
C GLN A 32 -18.38 -7.58 -3.01
N LEU A 33 -19.51 -6.87 -2.93
CA LEU A 33 -19.85 -6.05 -1.77
C LEU A 33 -20.04 -6.91 -0.51
N ALA A 34 -20.68 -8.08 -0.63
CA ALA A 34 -20.84 -9.02 0.48
C ALA A 34 -19.49 -9.50 1.02
N ILE A 35 -18.52 -9.81 0.13
CA ILE A 35 -17.17 -10.21 0.53
C ILE A 35 -16.47 -9.07 1.27
N THR A 36 -16.52 -7.83 0.75
CA THR A 36 -15.95 -6.66 1.41
C THR A 36 -16.56 -6.46 2.79
N SER A 37 -17.89 -6.40 2.90
CA SER A 37 -18.59 -6.21 4.17
C SER A 37 -18.31 -7.32 5.17
N LEU A 38 -18.26 -8.59 4.74
CA LEU A 38 -17.95 -9.72 5.62
C LEU A 38 -16.50 -9.64 6.11
N SER A 39 -15.56 -9.31 5.22
CA SER A 39 -14.14 -9.15 5.58
C SER A 39 -13.91 -7.97 6.54
N MET A 40 -14.66 -6.88 6.37
CA MET A 40 -14.68 -5.75 7.30
C MET A 40 -15.23 -6.17 8.66
N ALA A 41 -16.40 -6.81 8.69
CA ALA A 41 -17.03 -7.26 9.93
C ALA A 41 -16.13 -8.22 10.71
N LEU A 42 -15.49 -9.18 10.02
CA LEU A 42 -14.53 -10.10 10.62
C LEU A 42 -13.30 -9.36 11.18
N SER A 43 -12.78 -8.37 10.44
CA SER A 43 -11.65 -7.56 10.90
C SER A 43 -12.01 -6.71 12.13
N ILE A 44 -13.17 -6.05 12.12
CA ILE A 44 -13.68 -5.30 13.27
C ILE A 44 -13.85 -6.23 14.46
N PHE A 45 -14.47 -7.39 14.26
CA PHE A 45 -14.67 -8.38 15.30
C PHE A 45 -13.35 -8.78 15.94
N ILE A 46 -12.36 -9.23 15.15
CA ILE A 46 -11.04 -9.64 15.65
C ILE A 46 -10.34 -8.49 16.37
N TYR A 47 -10.29 -7.30 15.78
CA TYR A 47 -9.63 -6.15 16.39
C TYR A 47 -10.30 -5.67 17.68
N ALA A 48 -11.62 -5.83 17.80
CA ALA A 48 -12.37 -5.39 18.99
C ALA A 48 -11.91 -6.10 20.27
N TRP A 49 -11.43 -7.35 20.16
CA TRP A 49 -10.84 -8.09 21.29
C TRP A 49 -9.54 -7.46 21.81
N PHE A 50 -8.80 -6.74 20.97
CA PHE A 50 -7.51 -6.17 21.33
C PHE A 50 -7.58 -4.67 21.64
N PHE A 51 -8.42 -3.94 20.91
CA PHE A 51 -8.41 -2.47 20.91
C PHE A 51 -9.75 -1.84 21.27
N GLY A 52 -10.79 -2.65 21.49
CA GLY A 52 -12.15 -2.19 21.75
C GLY A 52 -12.92 -1.82 20.48
N LEU A 53 -14.24 -1.98 20.55
CA LEU A 53 -15.16 -1.92 19.40
C LEU A 53 -15.06 -0.62 18.60
N TRP A 54 -15.12 0.53 19.29
CA TRP A 54 -15.17 1.85 18.63
C TRP A 54 -13.88 2.18 17.88
N PHE A 55 -12.72 1.88 18.49
CA PHE A 55 -11.44 2.09 17.83
C PHE A 55 -11.30 1.14 16.64
N SER A 56 -11.65 -0.14 16.79
CA SER A 56 -11.60 -1.12 15.70
C SER A 56 -12.49 -0.76 14.52
N PHE A 57 -13.69 -0.25 14.80
CA PHE A 57 -14.58 0.27 13.76
C PHE A 57 -13.92 1.43 12.99
N LEU A 58 -13.44 2.45 13.70
CA LEU A 58 -12.80 3.62 13.07
C LEU A 58 -11.53 3.23 12.31
N LEU A 59 -10.74 2.30 12.83
CA LEU A 59 -9.54 1.77 12.17
C LEU A 59 -9.89 1.12 10.82
N VAL A 60 -10.92 0.26 10.78
CA VAL A 60 -11.37 -0.41 9.55
C VAL A 60 -11.99 0.59 8.57
N VAL A 61 -12.74 1.57 9.05
CA VAL A 61 -13.25 2.68 8.21
C VAL A 61 -12.09 3.48 7.61
N MET A 62 -11.02 3.75 8.36
CA MET A 62 -9.88 4.49 7.84
C MET A 62 -9.08 3.71 6.80
N MET A 63 -8.92 2.39 6.99
CA MET A 63 -8.38 1.50 5.95
C MET A 63 -9.28 1.51 4.70
N LEU A 64 -10.60 1.49 4.87
CA LEU A 64 -11.54 1.60 3.74
C LEU A 64 -11.37 2.92 2.98
N VAL A 65 -11.30 4.05 3.68
CA VAL A 65 -11.11 5.37 3.06
C VAL A 65 -9.81 5.42 2.25
N HIS A 66 -8.74 4.83 2.77
CA HIS A 66 -7.47 4.70 2.08
C HIS A 66 -7.61 3.86 0.79
N GLU A 67 -8.13 2.63 0.89
CA GLU A 67 -8.30 1.77 -0.29
C GLU A 67 -9.24 2.36 -1.33
N MET A 68 -10.30 3.03 -0.89
CA MET A 68 -11.21 3.74 -1.78
C MET A 68 -10.50 4.86 -2.54
N GLY A 69 -9.46 5.48 -1.98
CA GLY A 69 -8.57 6.41 -2.69
C GLY A 69 -7.92 5.78 -3.92
N HIS A 70 -7.43 4.54 -3.81
CA HIS A 70 -6.93 3.81 -4.96
C HIS A 70 -8.05 3.47 -5.96
N VAL A 71 -9.21 3.01 -5.47
CA VAL A 71 -10.35 2.70 -6.34
C VAL A 71 -10.78 3.93 -7.14
N PHE A 72 -10.93 5.08 -6.50
CA PHE A 72 -11.23 6.35 -7.16
C PHE A 72 -10.16 6.71 -8.18
N ALA A 73 -8.88 6.55 -7.85
CA ALA A 73 -7.79 6.83 -8.78
C ALA A 73 -7.83 5.92 -10.02
N TYR A 74 -8.11 4.62 -9.86
CA TYR A 74 -8.34 3.70 -10.98
C TYR A 74 -9.52 4.15 -11.84
N ARG A 75 -10.65 4.53 -11.22
CA ARG A 75 -11.84 5.01 -11.95
C ARG A 75 -11.59 6.30 -12.72
N ILE A 76 -10.86 7.26 -12.13
CA ILE A 76 -10.45 8.50 -12.83
C ILE A 76 -9.60 8.17 -14.06
N LYS A 77 -8.75 7.15 -13.96
CA LYS A 77 -7.96 6.65 -15.10
C LYS A 77 -8.75 5.72 -16.04
N LYS A 78 -10.07 5.60 -15.86
CA LYS A 78 -10.98 4.74 -16.64
C LYS A 78 -10.56 3.26 -16.62
N MET A 79 -10.05 2.81 -15.48
CA MET A 79 -9.61 1.45 -15.24
C MET A 79 -10.45 0.79 -14.14
N GLU A 80 -10.61 -0.51 -14.27
CA GLU A 80 -11.32 -1.32 -13.30
C GLU A 80 -10.39 -1.82 -12.19
N SER A 81 -10.97 -2.00 -11.01
CA SER A 81 -10.32 -2.54 -9.81
C SER A 81 -11.38 -3.30 -9.04
N SER A 82 -10.97 -4.30 -8.26
CA SER A 82 -11.86 -4.96 -7.29
C SER A 82 -12.30 -3.98 -6.21
N PRO A 83 -13.35 -4.30 -5.44
CA PRO A 83 -13.56 -3.63 -4.17
C PRO A 83 -12.43 -4.01 -3.18
N PRO A 84 -12.27 -3.25 -2.08
CA PRO A 84 -11.32 -3.58 -1.03
C PRO A 84 -11.66 -4.89 -0.32
N VAL A 85 -10.65 -5.69 -0.01
CA VAL A 85 -10.75 -6.89 0.83
C VAL A 85 -9.85 -6.71 2.05
N PHE A 86 -10.41 -6.99 3.24
CA PHE A 86 -9.71 -6.78 4.51
C PHE A 86 -9.18 -8.11 5.05
N VAL A 87 -7.93 -8.10 5.48
CA VAL A 87 -7.28 -9.23 6.13
C VAL A 87 -6.79 -8.79 7.50
N PRO A 88 -7.31 -9.39 8.60
CA PRO A 88 -6.88 -9.08 9.95
C PRO A 88 -5.35 -9.13 10.09
N PHE A 89 -4.79 -8.15 10.79
CA PHE A 89 -3.36 -7.94 11.05
C PHE A 89 -2.48 -7.60 9.84
N LEU A 90 -2.95 -7.80 8.60
CA LEU A 90 -2.21 -7.47 7.39
C LEU A 90 -2.64 -6.13 6.77
N GLY A 91 -3.94 -5.80 6.83
CA GLY A 91 -4.49 -4.56 6.29
C GLY A 91 -5.61 -4.81 5.29
N ALA A 92 -5.74 -3.95 4.30
CA ALA A 92 -6.68 -4.11 3.20
C ALA A 92 -5.93 -4.04 1.87
N PHE A 93 -6.52 -4.60 0.81
CA PHE A 93 -5.98 -4.48 -0.53
C PHE A 93 -7.08 -4.53 -1.58
N ILE A 94 -6.79 -3.97 -2.74
CA ILE A 94 -7.55 -4.16 -3.98
C ILE A 94 -6.73 -4.97 -4.98
N THR A 95 -7.42 -5.68 -5.87
CA THR A 95 -6.80 -6.25 -7.06
C THR A 95 -7.11 -5.40 -8.28
N SER A 96 -6.14 -5.29 -9.18
CA SER A 96 -6.20 -4.38 -10.32
C SER A 96 -5.32 -4.91 -11.46
N PRO A 97 -5.58 -4.50 -12.71
CA PRO A 97 -4.68 -4.75 -13.82
C PRO A 97 -3.27 -4.19 -13.56
N ASP A 98 -2.27 -4.88 -14.08
CA ASP A 98 -0.88 -4.43 -14.03
C ASP A 98 -0.69 -3.17 -14.90
N LEU A 99 0.05 -2.20 -14.35
CA LEU A 99 0.31 -0.90 -14.98
C LEU A 99 1.74 -0.79 -15.52
N GLU A 100 2.41 -1.92 -15.73
CA GLU A 100 3.87 -2.06 -15.83
C GLU A 100 4.57 -1.16 -16.87
N SER A 101 3.84 -0.59 -17.84
CA SER A 101 4.39 0.33 -18.85
C SER A 101 4.13 1.82 -18.59
N ASP A 102 3.26 2.20 -17.64
CA ASP A 102 2.83 3.59 -17.42
C ASP A 102 3.11 4.06 -15.97
N ARG A 103 4.33 4.56 -15.77
CA ARG A 103 4.80 5.06 -14.47
C ARG A 103 3.99 6.26 -13.95
N GLU A 104 3.37 7.06 -14.82
CA GLU A 104 2.51 8.17 -14.39
C GLU A 104 1.16 7.67 -13.88
N LYS A 105 0.56 6.66 -14.52
CA LYS A 105 -0.64 6.01 -13.97
C LYS A 105 -0.33 5.31 -12.66
N GLU A 106 0.80 4.62 -12.54
CA GLU A 106 1.23 4.01 -11.27
C GLU A 106 1.37 5.04 -10.16
N ALA A 107 2.05 6.17 -10.42
CA ALA A 107 2.19 7.23 -9.44
C ALA A 107 0.84 7.86 -9.06
N PHE A 108 -0.05 8.06 -10.03
CA PHE A 108 -1.39 8.60 -9.78
C PHE A 108 -2.25 7.68 -8.91
N VAL A 109 -2.26 6.38 -9.23
CA VAL A 109 -2.98 5.38 -8.44
C VAL A 109 -2.37 5.25 -7.05
N GLY A 110 -1.03 5.14 -6.95
CA GLY A 110 -0.33 5.07 -5.68
C GLY A 110 -0.59 6.29 -4.79
N TYR A 111 -0.69 7.48 -5.37
CA TYR A 111 -1.00 8.70 -4.62
C TYR A 111 -2.43 8.73 -4.05
N GLY A 112 -3.39 8.10 -4.74
CA GLY A 112 -4.81 8.16 -4.39
C GLY A 112 -5.14 7.71 -2.97
N GLY A 113 -4.54 6.59 -2.53
CA GLY A 113 -4.80 6.02 -1.20
C GLY A 113 -4.29 6.89 -0.06
N PRO A 114 -2.98 7.21 0.00
CA PRO A 114 -2.42 8.13 0.98
C PRO A 114 -3.10 9.50 0.98
N PHE A 115 -3.52 10.01 -0.17
CA PHE A 115 -4.20 11.30 -0.26
C PHE A 115 -5.58 11.27 0.43
N LEU A 116 -6.48 10.34 0.04
CA LEU A 116 -7.79 10.25 0.70
C LEU A 116 -7.68 9.77 2.15
N GLY A 117 -6.75 8.86 2.44
CA GLY A 117 -6.45 8.44 3.80
C GLY A 117 -6.02 9.61 4.67
N THR A 118 -5.23 10.56 4.15
CA THR A 118 -4.81 11.76 4.88
C THR A 118 -5.99 12.70 5.12
N ILE A 119 -6.88 12.86 4.14
CA ILE A 119 -8.13 13.61 4.32
C ILE A 119 -9.00 12.98 5.40
N GLY A 120 -9.16 11.65 5.42
CA GLY A 120 -9.91 10.97 6.47
C GLY A 120 -9.26 11.12 7.86
N ALA A 121 -7.92 11.04 7.92
CA ALA A 121 -7.19 11.27 9.16
C ALA A 121 -7.41 12.70 9.70
N LEU A 122 -7.35 13.70 8.81
CA LEU A 122 -7.67 15.10 9.15
C LEU A 122 -9.12 15.27 9.59
N ALA A 123 -10.07 14.60 8.95
CA ALA A 123 -11.47 14.65 9.33
C ALA A 123 -11.68 14.14 10.75
N LEU A 124 -11.07 12.99 11.12
CA LEU A 124 -11.12 12.48 12.49
C LEU A 124 -10.41 13.40 13.49
N PHE A 125 -9.27 14.00 13.10
CA PHE A 125 -8.57 14.97 13.93
C PHE A 125 -9.43 16.21 14.16
N GLY A 126 -10.03 16.75 13.11
CA GLY A 126 -10.93 17.90 13.18
C GLY A 126 -12.14 17.61 14.05
N LEU A 127 -12.80 16.47 13.87
CA LEU A 127 -13.90 16.03 14.75
C LEU A 127 -13.46 15.98 16.21
N TRP A 128 -12.27 15.46 16.49
CA TRP A 128 -11.72 15.47 17.84
C TRP A 128 -11.48 16.89 18.39
N VAL A 129 -11.00 17.83 17.57
CA VAL A 129 -10.79 19.23 17.97
C VAL A 129 -12.11 19.95 18.24
N PHE A 130 -13.13 19.73 17.42
CA PHE A 130 -14.39 20.49 17.49
C PHE A 130 -15.46 19.87 18.40
N LEU A 131 -15.33 18.60 18.78
CA LEU A 131 -16.27 17.98 19.73
C LEU A 131 -15.91 18.35 21.18
N PRO A 132 -16.86 18.86 21.99
CA PRO A 132 -16.59 19.32 23.36
C PRO A 132 -15.98 18.24 24.28
N SER A 133 -16.35 16.97 24.06
CA SER A 133 -15.87 15.85 24.87
C SER A 133 -14.46 15.38 24.50
N HIS A 134 -13.89 15.87 23.40
CA HIS A 134 -12.60 15.44 22.84
C HIS A 134 -12.32 13.92 22.95
N PRO A 135 -13.18 13.06 22.35
CA PRO A 135 -13.12 11.63 22.55
C PRO A 135 -11.75 11.06 22.15
N SER A 136 -11.02 10.45 23.09
CA SER A 136 -9.66 9.93 22.85
C SER A 136 -9.60 8.94 21.69
N VAL A 137 -10.70 8.21 21.43
CA VAL A 137 -10.82 7.25 20.33
C VAL A 137 -10.66 7.92 18.95
N LEU A 138 -11.12 9.16 18.77
CA LEU A 138 -11.01 9.89 17.51
C LEU A 138 -9.57 10.36 17.26
N LEU A 139 -8.91 10.89 18.30
CA LEU A 139 -7.49 11.26 18.23
C LEU A 139 -6.63 10.04 17.94
N LEU A 140 -6.89 8.91 18.62
CA LEU A 140 -6.17 7.67 18.41
C LEU A 140 -6.38 7.13 16.99
N ALA A 141 -7.63 7.09 16.50
CA ALA A 141 -7.94 6.64 15.14
C ALA A 141 -7.33 7.55 14.08
N SER A 142 -7.35 8.88 14.29
CA SER A 142 -6.68 9.85 13.42
C SER A 142 -5.16 9.65 13.38
N PHE A 143 -4.54 9.43 14.54
CA PHE A 143 -3.12 9.11 14.65
C PHE A 143 -2.76 7.83 13.90
N PHE A 144 -3.51 6.73 14.12
CA PHE A 144 -3.28 5.47 13.41
C PHE A 144 -3.51 5.56 11.90
N ALA A 145 -4.51 6.33 11.47
CA ALA A 145 -4.70 6.62 10.05
C ALA A 145 -3.51 7.38 9.45
N THR A 146 -3.01 8.39 10.15
CA THR A 146 -1.83 9.17 9.73
C THR A 146 -0.60 8.27 9.66
N PHE A 147 -0.38 7.44 10.68
CA PHE A 147 0.69 6.45 10.70
C PHE A 147 0.59 5.46 9.53
N MET A 148 -0.60 4.92 9.25
CA MET A 148 -0.83 4.00 8.13
C MET A 148 -0.49 4.66 6.78
N ASN A 149 -0.91 5.92 6.58
CA ASN A 149 -0.56 6.65 5.36
C ASN A 149 0.94 6.90 5.24
N LEU A 150 1.62 7.28 6.32
CA LEU A 150 3.08 7.46 6.35
C LEU A 150 3.81 6.15 6.07
N PHE A 151 3.36 5.06 6.67
CA PHE A 151 3.88 3.73 6.40
C PHE A 151 3.74 3.39 4.92
N ASN A 152 2.54 3.58 4.34
CA ASN A 152 2.32 3.36 2.91
C ASN A 152 3.09 4.33 2.01
N LEU A 153 3.42 5.54 2.46
CA LEU A 153 4.29 6.47 1.74
C LEU A 153 5.77 6.08 1.77
N THR A 154 6.18 5.04 2.50
CA THR A 154 7.56 4.56 2.45
C THR A 154 7.93 4.17 1.00
N PRO A 155 9.09 4.60 0.46
CA PRO A 155 9.42 4.44 -0.95
C PRO A 155 9.91 3.02 -1.30
N ILE A 156 9.14 1.98 -0.95
CA ILE A 156 9.41 0.55 -1.25
C ILE A 156 8.13 -0.11 -1.75
N ARG A 157 8.18 -0.92 -2.81
CA ARG A 157 7.02 -1.75 -3.21
C ARG A 157 6.80 -2.93 -2.24
N PRO A 158 5.55 -3.34 -1.96
CA PRO A 158 4.31 -2.97 -2.63
C PRO A 158 3.63 -1.69 -2.10
N LEU A 159 4.25 -0.98 -1.15
CA LEU A 159 3.69 0.23 -0.57
C LEU A 159 3.56 1.34 -1.62
N ASP A 160 2.62 2.25 -1.38
CA ASP A 160 2.24 3.30 -2.32
C ASP A 160 3.34 4.28 -2.64
N GLY A 161 4.17 4.62 -1.65
CA GLY A 161 5.36 5.43 -1.82
C GLY A 161 6.27 4.83 -2.87
N GLY A 162 6.45 3.51 -2.88
CA GLY A 162 7.20 2.81 -3.93
C GLY A 162 6.56 2.92 -5.32
N ARG A 163 5.23 2.94 -5.42
CA ARG A 163 4.51 3.16 -6.69
C ARG A 163 4.64 4.59 -7.19
N ILE A 164 4.69 5.57 -6.27
CA ILE A 164 4.86 6.99 -6.59
C ILE A 164 6.30 7.30 -6.96
N THR A 165 7.28 6.89 -6.15
CA THR A 165 8.68 7.35 -6.30
C THR A 165 9.43 6.68 -7.45
N GLN A 166 8.96 5.55 -7.96
CA GLN A 166 9.56 4.91 -9.13
C GLN A 166 9.43 5.71 -10.44
N ILE A 167 8.47 6.64 -10.53
CA ILE A 167 8.47 7.59 -11.64
C ILE A 167 9.69 8.52 -11.58
N ILE A 168 10.17 8.82 -10.37
CA ILE A 168 11.28 9.73 -10.07
C ILE A 168 12.61 9.02 -10.35
N SER A 169 12.85 7.90 -9.66
CA SER A 169 14.03 7.06 -9.83
C SER A 169 13.78 5.65 -9.30
N ASP A 170 14.27 4.63 -10.00
CA ASP A 170 14.26 3.24 -9.55
C ASP A 170 15.11 3.05 -8.27
N GLN A 171 16.03 3.98 -7.97
CA GLN A 171 16.88 3.97 -6.78
C GLN A 171 16.17 4.45 -5.51
N SER A 172 14.94 4.99 -5.59
CA SER A 172 14.20 5.44 -4.41
C SER A 172 14.01 4.33 -3.37
N MET A 173 14.02 3.06 -3.81
CA MET A 173 13.93 1.89 -2.93
C MET A 173 15.02 1.83 -1.86
N TYR A 174 16.23 2.36 -2.13
CA TYR A 174 17.31 2.37 -1.16
C TYR A 174 17.05 3.35 -0.01
N VAL A 175 16.42 4.50 -0.30
CA VAL A 175 15.93 5.42 0.74
C VAL A 175 14.90 4.71 1.60
N GLY A 176 14.01 3.96 0.97
CA GLY A 176 13.02 3.15 1.67
C GLY A 176 13.67 2.11 2.57
N ALA A 177 14.69 1.39 2.08
CA ALA A 177 15.43 0.42 2.89
C ALA A 177 16.05 1.06 4.14
N LEU A 178 16.63 2.26 4.03
CA LEU A 178 17.17 3.00 5.18
C LEU A 178 16.08 3.34 6.20
N VAL A 179 14.91 3.80 5.73
CA VAL A 179 13.75 4.06 6.58
C VAL A 179 13.32 2.78 7.30
N LEU A 180 13.26 1.65 6.59
CA LEU A 180 12.88 0.36 7.15
C LEU A 180 13.88 -0.14 8.20
N ILE A 181 15.18 0.09 8.04
CA ILE A 181 16.19 -0.18 9.08
C ILE A 181 15.86 0.61 10.35
N GLY A 182 15.61 1.91 10.23
CA GLY A 182 15.24 2.75 11.37
C GLY A 182 13.99 2.24 12.08
N PHE A 183 12.92 1.96 11.33
CA PHE A 183 11.67 1.44 11.91
C PHE A 183 11.87 0.09 12.62
N THR A 184 12.53 -0.87 11.97
CA THR A 184 12.72 -2.22 12.52
C THR A 184 13.58 -2.23 13.78
N THR A 185 14.63 -1.40 13.84
CA THR A 185 15.53 -1.32 14.99
C THR A 185 14.93 -0.55 16.17
N LEU A 186 14.08 0.45 15.93
CA LEU A 186 13.53 1.30 16.99
C LEU A 186 12.26 0.74 17.63
N THR A 187 11.39 0.06 16.88
CA THR A 187 10.05 -0.30 17.40
C THR A 187 9.92 -1.75 17.87
N ASN A 188 10.96 -2.60 17.69
CA ASN A 188 10.95 -4.02 18.04
C ASN A 188 9.71 -4.80 17.54
N SER A 189 9.13 -4.39 16.41
CA SER A 189 7.85 -4.93 15.94
C SER A 189 8.04 -6.02 14.88
N PRO A 190 7.44 -7.22 15.04
CA PRO A 190 7.62 -8.32 14.09
C PRO A 190 7.02 -8.02 12.72
N ILE A 191 5.96 -7.19 12.64
CA ILE A 191 5.29 -6.86 11.38
C ILE A 191 6.20 -6.09 10.41
N LEU A 192 7.13 -5.29 10.94
CA LEU A 192 8.05 -4.50 10.13
C LEU A 192 9.06 -5.38 9.38
N TRP A 193 9.31 -6.60 9.87
CA TRP A 193 10.12 -7.56 9.16
C TRP A 193 9.50 -8.04 7.84
N LEU A 194 8.16 -7.93 7.69
CA LEU A 194 7.51 -8.13 6.40
C LEU A 194 7.96 -7.11 5.35
N GLY A 195 8.29 -5.88 5.78
CA GLY A 195 8.85 -4.86 4.89
C GLY A 195 10.12 -5.34 4.19
N TRP A 196 10.95 -6.14 4.85
CA TRP A 196 12.17 -6.69 4.26
C TRP A 196 11.88 -7.75 3.22
N VAL A 197 10.86 -8.57 3.46
CA VAL A 197 10.38 -9.55 2.49
C VAL A 197 9.83 -8.85 1.25
N PHE A 198 9.10 -7.76 1.42
CA PHE A 198 8.57 -6.96 0.32
C PHE A 198 9.66 -6.22 -0.47
N PHE A 199 10.61 -5.61 0.24
CA PHE A 199 11.80 -5.00 -0.36
C PHE A 199 12.49 -5.96 -1.34
N LEU A 200 12.70 -7.22 -0.91
CA LEU A 200 13.27 -8.27 -1.76
C LEU A 200 12.47 -8.59 -3.01
N GLY A 201 11.14 -8.54 -2.92
CA GLY A 201 10.27 -8.72 -4.08
C GLY A 201 10.58 -7.68 -5.15
N SER A 202 10.70 -6.42 -4.74
CA SER A 202 10.89 -5.26 -5.61
C SER A 202 12.30 -5.07 -6.15
N ALA A 203 13.33 -5.50 -5.41
CA ALA A 203 14.71 -5.31 -5.80
C ALA A 203 15.01 -6.05 -7.12
N LYS A 204 15.72 -5.38 -8.05
CA LYS A 204 16.21 -5.97 -9.30
C LYS A 204 17.43 -6.86 -9.02
N MET A 205 17.17 -8.00 -8.38
CA MET A 205 18.17 -8.99 -7.99
C MET A 205 17.84 -10.35 -8.60
N GLU A 206 18.87 -11.14 -8.86
CA GLU A 206 18.71 -12.54 -9.25
C GLU A 206 17.89 -13.32 -8.21
N MET A 207 17.06 -14.25 -8.69
CA MET A 207 16.20 -15.06 -7.81
C MET A 207 17.00 -15.82 -6.73
N ARG A 208 18.22 -16.29 -7.06
CA ARG A 208 19.13 -16.94 -6.10
C ARG A 208 19.50 -16.02 -4.94
N LEU A 209 19.82 -14.77 -5.23
CA LEU A 209 20.18 -13.78 -4.23
C LEU A 209 18.98 -13.38 -3.38
N LYS A 210 17.79 -13.26 -3.98
CA LYS A 210 16.52 -13.04 -3.25
C LYS A 210 16.22 -14.15 -2.24
N ILE A 211 16.46 -15.41 -2.60
CA ILE A 211 16.30 -16.55 -1.69
C ILE A 211 17.30 -16.48 -0.53
N ARG A 212 18.60 -16.28 -0.83
CA ARG A 212 19.65 -16.16 0.20
C ARG A 212 19.36 -15.05 1.20
N PHE A 213 19.01 -13.86 0.69
CA PHE A 213 18.68 -12.74 1.56
C PHE A 213 17.39 -13.03 2.36
N GLY A 214 16.38 -13.68 1.77
CA GLY A 214 15.18 -14.09 2.50
C GLY A 214 15.47 -15.00 3.69
N ILE A 215 16.43 -15.93 3.53
CA ILE A 215 16.92 -16.80 4.61
C ILE A 215 17.66 -15.96 5.68
N VAL A 216 18.50 -15.02 5.25
CA VAL A 216 19.21 -14.11 6.18
C VAL A 216 18.22 -13.28 7.00
N VAL A 217 17.21 -12.68 6.37
CA VAL A 217 16.14 -11.94 7.07
C VAL A 217 15.45 -12.83 8.09
N GLN A 218 15.12 -14.06 7.73
CA GLN A 218 14.48 -15.01 8.64
C GLN A 218 15.39 -15.39 9.82
N ALA A 219 16.69 -15.58 9.58
CA ALA A 219 17.66 -15.82 10.64
C ALA A 219 17.77 -14.60 11.57
N LEU A 220 17.80 -13.38 11.02
CA LEU A 220 17.81 -12.15 11.80
C LEU A 220 16.53 -11.98 12.62
N MET A 221 15.35 -12.33 12.08
CA MET A 221 14.10 -12.35 12.85
C MET A 221 14.18 -13.30 14.05
N LEU A 222 14.75 -14.50 13.85
CA LEU A 222 14.94 -15.48 14.92
C LEU A 222 15.97 -15.02 15.96
N LEU A 223 17.03 -14.34 15.53
CA LEU A 223 17.98 -13.72 16.46
C LEU A 223 17.34 -12.57 17.23
N HIS A 224 16.51 -11.76 16.59
CA HIS A 224 15.82 -10.63 17.22
C HIS A 224 14.84 -11.09 18.29
N ILE A 225 14.02 -12.12 18.01
CA ILE A 225 13.09 -12.69 19.00
C ILE A 225 13.84 -13.34 20.18
N LEU A 226 14.97 -14.00 19.91
CA LEU A 226 15.83 -14.57 20.97
C LEU A 226 16.47 -13.47 21.82
N ALA A 227 16.92 -12.37 21.21
CA ALA A 227 17.45 -11.23 21.92
C ALA A 227 16.37 -10.58 22.81
N LEU A 228 15.17 -10.35 22.27
CA LEU A 228 14.04 -9.84 23.05
C LEU A 228 13.72 -10.74 24.25
N TRP A 229 13.70 -12.06 24.04
CA TRP A 229 13.51 -13.02 25.12
C TRP A 229 14.62 -12.95 26.18
N TYR A 230 15.88 -12.90 25.75
CA TYR A 230 17.04 -12.81 26.64
C TYR A 230 17.02 -11.54 27.50
N PHE A 231 16.59 -10.42 26.93
CA PHE A 231 16.41 -9.15 27.65
C PHE A 231 15.07 -9.05 28.41
N GLY A 232 14.32 -10.14 28.53
CA GLY A 232 13.10 -10.21 29.33
C GLY A 232 11.87 -9.50 28.70
N ALA A 233 11.92 -9.18 27.41
CA ALA A 233 10.78 -8.60 26.71
C ALA A 233 9.70 -9.68 26.43
N SER A 234 8.43 -9.29 26.54
CA SER A 234 7.32 -10.20 26.26
C SER A 234 7.26 -10.55 24.77
N ILE A 235 7.48 -11.83 24.44
CA ILE A 235 7.28 -12.33 23.10
C ILE A 235 5.78 -12.45 22.86
N THR A 236 5.21 -11.50 22.11
CA THR A 236 3.80 -11.57 21.69
C THR A 236 3.57 -12.73 20.71
N SER A 237 2.38 -13.33 20.73
CA SER A 237 1.93 -14.39 19.80
C SER A 237 2.12 -14.05 18.32
N ASN A 238 2.16 -12.77 17.98
CA ASN A 238 2.37 -12.27 16.62
C ASN A 238 3.72 -12.68 16.01
N TRP A 239 4.78 -12.84 16.82
CA TRP A 239 6.11 -13.19 16.30
C TRP A 239 6.11 -14.53 15.57
N LEU A 240 5.49 -15.56 16.16
CA LEU A 240 5.43 -16.89 15.56
C LEU A 240 4.67 -16.86 14.23
N ALA A 241 3.53 -16.16 14.20
CA ALA A 241 2.72 -16.00 12.99
C ALA A 241 3.51 -15.34 11.85
N PHE A 242 4.26 -14.27 12.14
CA PHE A 242 5.07 -13.58 11.13
C PHE A 242 6.27 -14.41 10.67
N ILE A 243 6.94 -15.14 11.56
CA ILE A 243 8.03 -16.06 11.17
C ILE A 243 7.52 -17.15 10.22
N ILE A 244 6.36 -17.76 10.53
CA ILE A 244 5.73 -18.75 9.66
C ILE A 244 5.40 -18.12 8.31
N PHE A 245 4.82 -16.92 8.30
CA PHE A 245 4.47 -16.22 7.06
C PHE A 245 5.70 -15.93 6.18
N VAL A 246 6.80 -15.43 6.77
CA VAL A 246 8.07 -15.20 6.05
C VAL A 246 8.64 -16.52 5.51
N THR A 247 8.54 -17.61 6.28
CA THR A 247 8.94 -18.96 5.84
C THR A 247 8.18 -19.39 4.60
N LEU A 248 6.85 -19.22 4.59
CA LEU A 248 6.00 -19.57 3.45
C LEU A 248 6.36 -18.75 2.20
N ILE A 249 6.67 -17.46 2.35
CA ILE A 249 7.13 -16.62 1.24
C ILE A 249 8.49 -17.10 0.72
N ASN A 250 9.43 -17.43 1.60
CA ASN A 250 10.73 -17.97 1.19
C ASN A 250 10.58 -19.32 0.45
N LEU A 251 9.68 -20.18 0.92
CA LEU A 251 9.39 -21.48 0.31
C LEU A 251 8.75 -21.34 -1.08
N THR A 252 7.80 -20.42 -1.24
CA THR A 252 7.18 -20.14 -2.56
C THR A 252 8.19 -19.60 -3.56
N ARG A 253 9.11 -18.72 -3.14
CA ARG A 253 10.24 -18.25 -3.98
C ARG A 253 11.15 -19.40 -4.41
N TYR A 254 11.52 -20.27 -3.47
CA TYR A 254 12.34 -21.44 -3.76
C TYR A 254 11.65 -22.39 -4.74
N ARG A 255 10.38 -22.71 -4.52
CA ARG A 255 9.58 -23.55 -5.43
C ARG A 255 9.52 -22.96 -6.84
N ARG A 256 9.26 -21.65 -6.96
CA ARG A 256 9.23 -20.96 -8.26
C ARG A 256 10.59 -21.03 -8.96
N TYR A 257 11.69 -20.83 -8.22
CA TYR A 257 13.04 -20.97 -8.74
C TYR A 257 13.34 -22.40 -9.20
N ALA A 258 13.00 -23.41 -8.40
CA ALA A 258 13.19 -24.81 -8.74
C ALA A 258 12.41 -25.20 -10.00
N PHE A 259 11.15 -24.79 -10.10
CA PHE A 259 10.30 -25.00 -11.27
C PHE A 259 10.88 -24.35 -12.53
N LEU A 260 11.30 -23.08 -12.45
CA LEU A 260 11.92 -22.38 -13.58
C LEU A 260 13.25 -23.04 -14.00
N LYS A 261 14.07 -23.46 -13.03
CA LYS A 261 15.32 -24.17 -13.31
C LYS A 261 15.07 -25.52 -13.99
N ASP A 262 14.05 -26.23 -13.56
CA ASP A 262 13.64 -27.51 -14.16
C ASP A 262 13.12 -27.29 -15.59
N MET A 263 12.25 -26.31 -15.80
CA MET A 263 11.79 -25.91 -17.14
C MET A 263 12.94 -25.54 -18.07
N LEU A 264 13.92 -24.76 -17.60
CA LEU A 264 15.08 -24.36 -18.41
C LEU A 264 15.97 -25.56 -18.76
N LYS A 265 16.10 -26.53 -17.85
CA LYS A 265 16.82 -27.80 -18.11
C LYS A 265 16.14 -28.64 -19.18
N HIS A 266 14.81 -28.55 -19.31
CA HIS A 266 14.04 -29.20 -20.38
C HIS A 266 13.92 -28.35 -21.66
N LYS A 267 14.30 -27.06 -21.61
CA LYS A 267 14.30 -26.12 -22.75
C LYS A 267 15.66 -26.02 -23.44
N GLU A 268 16.68 -26.75 -22.97
CA GLU A 268 18.02 -26.83 -23.58
C GLU A 268 18.03 -27.45 -25.00
N GLU A 269 16.88 -27.78 -25.57
CA GLU A 269 16.67 -28.06 -27.01
C GLU A 269 16.25 -26.85 -27.87
N LEU A 270 16.05 -25.64 -27.29
CA LEU A 270 15.75 -24.44 -28.08
C LEU A 270 16.87 -23.37 -28.01
N SER A 271 17.45 -23.13 -29.19
CA SER A 271 18.52 -22.20 -29.60
C SER A 271 18.95 -21.09 -28.62
N LYS A 272 20.28 -21.06 -28.38
CA LYS A 272 21.06 -20.04 -27.66
C LYS A 272 20.99 -18.63 -28.30
N GLU A 273 20.46 -18.48 -29.51
CA GLU A 273 20.32 -17.18 -30.19
C GLU A 273 19.18 -16.32 -29.62
N THR A 274 18.07 -16.94 -29.22
CA THR A 274 16.90 -16.21 -28.67
C THR A 274 17.20 -15.48 -27.36
N VAL A 275 18.10 -16.02 -26.53
CA VAL A 275 18.46 -15.42 -25.24
C VAL A 275 19.37 -14.21 -25.44
N LYS A 276 20.27 -14.27 -26.41
CA LYS A 276 21.22 -13.19 -26.72
C LYS A 276 20.54 -11.99 -27.39
N GLU A 277 19.50 -12.25 -28.19
CA GLU A 277 18.68 -11.21 -28.81
C GLU A 277 17.86 -10.42 -27.77
N TYR A 278 17.35 -11.09 -26.72
CA TYR A 278 16.68 -10.45 -25.58
C TYR A 278 17.62 -9.64 -24.68
N GLU A 279 18.83 -10.15 -24.41
CA GLU A 279 19.84 -9.41 -23.63
C GLU A 279 20.37 -8.18 -24.36
N THR A 280 20.52 -8.25 -25.69
CA THR A 280 20.98 -7.11 -26.52
C THR A 280 19.91 -6.03 -26.66
N ALA A 281 18.62 -6.40 -26.72
CA ALA A 281 17.51 -5.46 -26.74
C ALA A 281 17.34 -4.67 -25.41
N LEU A 282 17.77 -5.23 -24.28
CA LEU A 282 17.65 -4.60 -22.96
C LEU A 282 18.78 -3.57 -22.66
N VAL A 283 19.85 -3.55 -23.45
CA VAL A 283 21.00 -2.64 -23.25
C VAL A 283 20.88 -1.34 -24.06
N GLN A 284 19.97 -1.24 -25.04
CA GLN A 284 19.89 -0.11 -25.97
C GLN A 284 18.78 0.92 -25.72
N ILE A 285 18.21 1.03 -24.51
CA ILE A 285 17.22 2.09 -24.22
C ILE A 285 17.60 2.85 -22.95
N ILE A 286 18.60 3.72 -23.06
CA ILE A 286 18.64 4.96 -22.27
C ILE A 286 18.69 6.12 -23.26
N PRO A 287 17.55 6.51 -23.87
CA PRO A 287 17.49 7.81 -24.51
C PRO A 287 17.59 8.87 -23.42
N GLU A 288 18.36 9.93 -23.69
CA GLU A 288 18.34 11.13 -22.87
C GLU A 288 16.89 11.58 -22.63
N LEU A 289 16.59 11.89 -21.37
CA LEU A 289 15.24 12.11 -20.91
C LEU A 289 14.62 13.33 -21.61
N PRO A 290 13.54 13.19 -22.39
CA PRO A 290 12.90 14.35 -22.99
C PRO A 290 12.44 15.32 -21.89
N LYS A 291 12.55 16.63 -22.10
CA LYS A 291 12.18 17.68 -21.12
C LYS A 291 10.76 17.52 -20.55
N ALA A 292 9.83 16.94 -21.33
CA ALA A 292 8.47 16.61 -20.89
C ALA A 292 8.45 15.59 -19.74
N LEU A 293 9.35 14.60 -19.75
CA LEU A 293 9.46 13.60 -18.69
C LEU A 293 10.00 14.22 -17.39
N ILE A 294 10.92 15.18 -17.48
CA ILE A 294 11.49 15.90 -16.31
C ILE A 294 10.38 16.66 -15.57
N LYS A 295 9.51 17.37 -16.31
CA LYS A 295 8.38 18.11 -15.71
C LYS A 295 7.43 17.17 -14.97
N THR A 296 7.10 16.03 -15.57
CA THR A 296 6.24 15.00 -14.94
C THR A 296 6.91 14.43 -13.69
N ARG A 297 8.20 14.07 -13.74
CA ARG A 297 8.95 13.57 -12.58
C ARG A 297 8.98 14.58 -11.43
N LEU A 298 9.27 15.85 -11.74
CA LEU A 298 9.31 16.92 -10.75
C LEU A 298 7.94 17.14 -10.11
N LYS A 299 6.86 17.16 -10.91
CA LYS A 299 5.48 17.25 -10.41
C LYS A 299 5.20 16.17 -9.37
N TRP A 300 5.49 14.90 -9.70
CA TRP A 300 5.23 13.79 -8.80
C TRP A 300 6.15 13.79 -7.57
N PHE A 301 7.41 14.20 -7.72
CA PHE A 301 8.31 14.41 -6.58
C PHE A 301 7.75 15.46 -5.62
N VAL A 302 7.30 16.62 -6.13
CA VAL A 302 6.73 17.70 -5.30
C VAL A 302 5.44 17.24 -4.61
N LEU A 303 4.53 16.56 -5.33
CA LEU A 303 3.30 16.02 -4.73
C LEU A 303 3.60 15.01 -3.62
N TYR A 304 4.51 14.07 -3.89
CA TYR A 304 4.93 13.06 -2.91
C TYR A 304 5.55 13.70 -1.66
N VAL A 305 6.53 14.59 -1.84
CA VAL A 305 7.22 15.27 -0.73
C VAL A 305 6.23 16.16 0.04
N GLY A 306 5.35 16.87 -0.64
CA GLY A 306 4.33 17.70 -0.01
C GLY A 306 3.39 16.87 0.88
N LEU A 307 2.89 15.74 0.37
CA LEU A 307 2.02 14.86 1.13
C LEU A 307 2.77 14.21 2.31
N LEU A 308 4.02 13.80 2.10
CA LEU A 308 4.87 13.21 3.14
C LEU A 308 5.13 14.21 4.28
N ILE A 309 5.55 15.45 3.96
CA ILE A 309 5.77 16.51 4.95
C ILE A 309 4.48 16.81 5.69
N PHE A 310 3.36 16.93 4.98
CA PHE A 310 2.07 17.20 5.61
C PHE A 310 1.69 16.11 6.61
N ALA A 311 1.80 14.84 6.22
CA ALA A 311 1.48 13.72 7.10
C ALA A 311 2.45 13.63 8.30
N LEU A 312 3.72 13.93 8.11
CA LEU A 312 4.71 14.00 9.21
C LEU A 312 4.38 15.11 10.20
N LEU A 313 4.01 16.30 9.73
CA LEU A 313 3.60 17.42 10.57
C LEU A 313 2.32 17.09 11.33
N LEU A 314 1.32 16.51 10.66
CA LEU A 314 0.09 16.06 11.30
C LEU A 314 0.39 15.04 12.42
N MET A 315 1.24 14.05 12.14
CA MET A 315 1.64 13.06 13.14
C MET A 315 2.39 13.70 14.31
N ALA A 316 3.30 14.64 14.05
CA ALA A 316 4.03 15.36 15.09
C ALA A 316 3.07 16.13 16.03
N ILE A 317 2.09 16.85 15.46
CA ILE A 317 1.07 17.56 16.23
C ILE A 317 0.26 16.59 17.11
N GLN A 318 -0.20 15.48 16.52
CA GLN A 318 -0.95 14.45 17.26
C GLN A 318 -0.12 13.87 18.41
N VAL A 319 1.15 13.54 18.17
CA VAL A 319 2.07 13.01 19.19
C VAL A 319 2.26 14.00 20.33
N VAL A 320 2.50 15.29 20.02
CA VAL A 320 2.66 16.33 21.06
C VAL A 320 1.40 16.41 21.92
N ILE A 321 0.22 16.44 21.30
CA ILE A 321 -1.07 16.48 22.02
C ILE A 321 -1.25 15.24 22.89
N MET A 322 -0.97 14.05 22.36
CA MET A 322 -1.09 12.80 23.09
C MET A 322 -0.14 12.75 24.30
N VAL A 323 1.11 13.19 24.14
CA VAL A 323 2.09 13.27 25.23
C VAL A 323 1.67 14.28 26.29
N GLN A 324 1.17 15.46 25.89
CA GLN A 324 0.66 16.46 26.82
C GLN A 324 -0.52 15.91 27.63
N ARG A 325 -1.47 15.25 26.97
CA ARG A 325 -2.61 14.61 27.64
C ARG A 325 -2.21 13.46 28.56
N ALA A 326 -1.20 12.68 28.21
CA ALA A 326 -0.70 11.60 29.07
C ALA A 326 0.01 12.11 30.33
N ARG A 327 0.53 13.35 30.31
CA ARG A 327 1.17 14.00 31.47
C ARG A 327 0.18 14.70 32.40
N ILE A 328 -1.04 14.94 31.95
CA ILE A 328 -2.11 15.47 32.80
C ILE A 328 -2.72 14.25 33.50
N PRO A 329 -2.60 14.10 34.84
CA PRO A 329 -3.27 13.01 35.54
C PRO A 329 -4.77 13.14 35.26
N LEU A 330 -5.36 12.06 34.75
CA LEU A 330 -6.82 11.93 34.75
C LEU A 330 -7.22 12.05 36.22
N GLY A 331 -7.84 13.17 36.58
CA GLY A 331 -8.35 13.40 37.92
C GLY A 331 -9.31 12.26 38.34
N PRO A 332 -9.53 12.11 39.65
CA PRO A 332 -10.24 10.98 40.24
C PRO A 332 -11.62 10.71 39.62
#